data_AF-A0A954F947-F1
#
_entry.id   AF-A0A954F947-F1
#
_cell.length_a   1.000
_cell.length_b   1.000
_cell.length_c   1.000
_cell.angle_alpha   90.00
_cell.angle_beta   90.00
_cell.angle_gamma   90.00
#
_symmetry.space_group_name_H-M   'P 1'
#
loop_
_entity.id
_entity.type
_entity.pdbx_description
1 polymer ?
#
loop_
_entity_poly.entity_id
_entity_poly.type
_entity_poly.pdbx_seq_one_letter_code
_entity_poly.pdbx_strand_id
1 'polypeptide(L)'
;MGFFTSSSRQDHPAKSSAGVSYLLWIDGVGTYLVYLPETLRIGGPGETGMTGGLASDWADLSLLANLSRHHASIIRSGENYFLEALAPVFCNQRAVNDRVLLTDQAALRLNTDTVLTFRQPTALSASACLDFTSHHQPQQRLDGVVLMAETCLLGATSENHVVCPDWPGTVI
;
A
#
# COMPACT_ATOMS: atom_id res chain seq x y z
N MET A 1 -19.07 -45.61 -25.66
CA MET A 1 -18.33 -45.38 -24.40
C MET A 1 -16.99 -44.77 -24.76
N GLY A 2 -16.75 -43.51 -24.37
CA GLY A 2 -15.50 -42.80 -24.58
C GLY A 2 -15.51 -41.57 -23.70
N PHE A 3 -14.87 -41.68 -22.53
CA PHE A 3 -14.77 -40.62 -21.54
C PHE A 3 -13.61 -39.70 -21.91
N PHE A 4 -13.90 -38.43 -22.20
CA PHE A 4 -12.87 -37.39 -22.26
C PHE A 4 -12.65 -36.86 -20.85
N THR A 5 -11.51 -37.20 -20.24
CA THR A 5 -11.06 -36.60 -18.99
C THR A 5 -10.48 -35.22 -19.28
N SER A 6 -11.22 -34.16 -18.90
CA SER A 6 -10.72 -32.79 -18.88
C SER A 6 -9.67 -32.68 -17.76
N SER A 7 -8.40 -32.60 -18.12
CA SER A 7 -7.32 -32.29 -17.17
C SER A 7 -7.49 -30.83 -16.74
N SER A 8 -7.95 -30.64 -15.50
CA SER A 8 -8.01 -29.34 -14.83
C SER A 8 -6.61 -28.73 -14.79
N ARG A 9 -6.39 -27.61 -15.48
CA ARG A 9 -5.25 -26.73 -15.21
C ARG A 9 -5.35 -26.30 -13.75
N GLN A 10 -4.43 -26.79 -12.93
CA GLN A 10 -4.17 -26.21 -11.63
C GLN A 10 -3.53 -24.84 -11.88
N ASP A 11 -4.33 -23.78 -11.80
CA ASP A 11 -3.82 -22.42 -11.65
C ASP A 11 -3.05 -22.37 -10.33
N HIS A 12 -1.72 -22.48 -10.43
CA HIS A 12 -0.86 -22.06 -9.34
C HIS A 12 -0.97 -20.53 -9.28
N PRO A 13 -1.32 -19.93 -8.12
CA PRO A 13 -1.19 -18.49 -7.99
C PRO A 13 0.27 -18.14 -8.28
N ALA A 14 0.47 -17.26 -9.26
CA ALA A 14 1.80 -16.81 -9.65
C ALA A 14 2.55 -16.37 -8.38
N LYS A 15 3.74 -16.93 -8.17
CA LYS A 15 4.65 -16.44 -7.12
C LYS A 15 4.76 -14.93 -7.31
N SER A 16 4.36 -14.20 -6.27
CA SER A 16 4.50 -12.75 -6.18
C SER A 16 5.90 -12.37 -6.66
N SER A 17 6.02 -11.77 -7.84
CA SER A 17 7.26 -11.10 -8.22
C SER A 17 7.35 -9.92 -7.27
N ALA A 18 8.22 -10.01 -6.26
CA ALA A 18 8.49 -8.90 -5.36
C ALA A 18 8.88 -7.70 -6.21
N GLY A 19 7.97 -6.76 -6.35
CA GLY A 19 8.26 -5.56 -7.10
C GLY A 19 9.26 -4.70 -6.32
N VAL A 20 10.04 -3.90 -7.04
CA VAL A 20 11.16 -3.16 -6.45
C VAL A 20 10.61 -2.12 -5.48
N SER A 21 11.10 -2.13 -4.25
CA SER A 21 10.82 -1.09 -3.27
C SER A 21 12.11 -0.69 -2.55
N TYR A 22 12.14 0.53 -2.04
CA TYR A 22 13.28 1.08 -1.32
C TYR A 22 12.84 1.55 0.06
N LEU A 23 13.66 1.27 1.06
CA LEU A 23 13.50 1.87 2.37
C LEU A 23 14.23 3.21 2.38
N LEU A 24 13.48 4.30 2.47
CA LEU A 24 14.01 5.64 2.60
C LEU A 24 14.08 6.01 4.07
N TRP A 25 15.29 6.05 4.60
CA TRP A 25 15.56 6.52 5.95
C TRP A 25 16.15 7.92 5.88
N ILE A 26 15.48 8.88 6.53
CA ILE A 26 15.90 10.27 6.59
C ILE A 26 16.09 10.64 8.06
N ASP A 27 17.32 11.01 8.41
CA ASP A 27 17.67 11.41 9.77
C ASP A 27 16.85 12.61 10.23
N GLY A 28 16.29 12.50 11.44
CA GLY A 28 15.43 13.53 12.03
C GLY A 28 14.02 13.63 11.43
N VAL A 29 13.69 12.85 10.40
CA VAL A 29 12.39 12.89 9.73
C VAL A 29 11.62 11.57 9.89
N GLY A 30 12.22 10.43 9.53
CA GLY A 30 11.55 9.14 9.66
C GLY A 30 11.96 8.09 8.64
N THR A 31 11.20 6.99 8.61
CA THR A 31 11.41 5.85 7.73
C THR A 31 10.19 5.63 6.84
N TYR A 32 10.39 5.68 5.53
CA TYR A 32 9.34 5.57 4.52
C TYR A 32 9.63 4.41 3.57
N LEU A 33 8.59 3.69 3.16
CA LEU A 33 8.71 2.73 2.07
C LEU A 33 8.39 3.42 0.75
N VAL A 34 9.34 3.47 -0.18
CA VAL A 34 9.10 3.89 -1.56
C VAL A 34 8.76 2.65 -2.37
N TYR A 35 7.48 2.49 -2.69
CA TYR A 35 6.92 1.33 -3.37
C TYR A 35 6.69 1.66 -4.86
N LEU A 36 7.49 1.05 -5.75
CA LEU A 36 7.41 1.29 -7.19
C LEU A 36 6.30 0.55 -7.95
N PRO A 37 5.87 -0.66 -7.55
CA PRO A 37 4.87 -1.40 -8.31
C PRO A 37 3.52 -0.69 -8.30
N GLU A 38 2.76 -0.90 -9.36
CA GLU A 38 1.44 -0.27 -9.51
C GLU A 38 0.39 -0.85 -8.56
N THR A 39 0.62 -2.07 -8.05
CA THR A 39 -0.31 -2.76 -7.17
C THR A 39 0.35 -3.06 -5.84
N LEU A 40 -0.09 -2.38 -4.78
CA LEU A 40 0.29 -2.68 -3.41
C LEU A 40 -0.75 -3.63 -2.79
N ARG A 41 -0.37 -4.86 -2.50
CA ARG A 41 -1.23 -5.82 -1.78
C ARG A 41 -1.05 -5.66 -0.28
N ILE A 42 -2.17 -5.54 0.42
CA ILE A 42 -2.25 -5.37 1.86
C ILE A 42 -2.84 -6.63 2.48
N GLY A 43 -2.21 -7.12 3.55
CA GLY A 43 -2.61 -8.35 4.21
C GLY A 43 -2.17 -8.44 5.66
N GLY A 44 -2.62 -9.51 6.30
CA GLY A 44 -2.21 -9.87 7.66
C GLY A 44 -0.82 -10.49 7.72
N PRO A 45 -0.31 -10.74 8.95
CA PRO A 45 1.04 -11.23 9.20
C PRO A 45 1.25 -12.63 8.62
N GLY A 46 2.42 -12.83 7.98
CA GLY A 46 2.85 -14.11 7.42
C GLY A 46 4.34 -14.34 7.61
N GLU A 47 4.86 -15.38 6.95
CA GLU A 47 6.31 -15.60 6.89
C GLU A 47 6.97 -14.40 6.21
N THR A 48 8.02 -13.87 6.86
CA THR A 48 8.68 -12.65 6.43
C THR A 48 9.37 -12.87 5.09
N GLY A 49 8.95 -12.11 4.08
CA GLY A 49 9.55 -12.18 2.74
C GLY A 49 10.95 -11.57 2.66
N MET A 50 11.55 -11.61 1.47
CA MET A 50 12.90 -11.08 1.21
C MET A 50 13.06 -9.58 1.49
N THR A 51 11.96 -8.81 1.52
CA THR A 51 11.91 -7.37 1.82
C THR A 51 11.62 -7.14 3.31
N GLY A 52 12.42 -7.76 4.17
CA GLY A 52 12.57 -7.55 5.62
C GLY A 52 11.39 -6.91 6.36
N GLY A 53 10.64 -7.70 7.13
CA GLY A 53 9.62 -7.24 8.10
C GLY A 53 8.42 -6.46 7.54
N LEU A 54 8.45 -6.02 6.28
CA LEU A 54 7.42 -5.19 5.65
C LEU A 54 6.40 -6.02 4.86
N ALA A 55 6.90 -7.06 4.18
CA ALA A 55 6.10 -7.94 3.34
C ALA A 55 6.00 -9.34 3.94
N SER A 56 5.01 -10.09 3.44
CA SER A 56 4.88 -11.53 3.62
C SER A 56 4.76 -12.23 2.27
N ASP A 57 4.69 -13.55 2.26
CA ASP A 57 4.53 -14.34 1.03
C ASP A 57 3.32 -13.96 0.15
N TRP A 58 2.31 -13.29 0.73
CA TRP A 58 1.06 -12.93 0.05
C TRP A 58 0.78 -11.43 -0.03
N ALA A 59 1.46 -10.60 0.76
CA ALA A 59 1.20 -9.16 0.82
C ALA A 59 2.51 -8.37 0.74
N ASP A 60 2.48 -7.30 -0.05
CA ASP A 60 3.58 -6.34 -0.16
C ASP A 60 3.66 -5.45 1.10
N LEU A 61 2.52 -5.19 1.72
CA LEU A 61 2.37 -4.52 3.01
C LEU A 61 1.64 -5.45 3.98
N SER A 62 2.41 -6.10 4.85
CA SER A 62 1.92 -7.00 5.88
C SER A 62 1.74 -6.23 7.19
N LEU A 63 0.50 -6.04 7.65
CA LEU A 63 0.21 -5.33 8.90
C LEU A 63 0.03 -6.33 10.04
N LEU A 64 0.60 -6.02 11.21
CA LEU A 64 0.38 -6.78 12.45
C LEU A 64 -1.03 -6.50 13.00
N ALA A 65 -2.04 -7.00 12.29
CA ALA A 65 -3.46 -6.82 12.56
C ALA A 65 -4.25 -8.08 12.19
N ASN A 66 -5.49 -8.20 12.68
CA ASN A 66 -6.39 -9.28 12.29
C ASN A 66 -6.96 -9.01 10.89
N LEU A 67 -6.14 -9.24 9.87
CA LEU A 67 -6.47 -9.10 8.46
C LEU A 67 -6.33 -10.44 7.74
N SER A 68 -7.18 -10.67 6.74
CA SER A 68 -7.01 -11.72 5.74
C SER A 68 -5.62 -11.68 5.09
N ARG A 69 -5.17 -12.83 4.56
CA ARG A 69 -3.91 -12.90 3.79
C ARG A 69 -3.91 -11.93 2.61
N HIS A 70 -4.95 -11.97 1.79
CA HIS A 70 -5.20 -10.96 0.76
C HIS A 70 -6.40 -10.15 1.23
N HIS A 71 -6.15 -9.00 1.83
CA HIS A 71 -7.21 -8.22 2.46
C HIS A 71 -7.71 -7.12 1.53
N ALA A 72 -6.79 -6.36 0.96
CA ALA A 72 -7.08 -5.32 0.00
C ALA A 72 -5.89 -5.11 -0.94
N SER A 73 -6.13 -4.47 -2.07
CA SER A 73 -5.08 -3.99 -2.96
C SER A 73 -5.31 -2.52 -3.28
N ILE A 74 -4.24 -1.74 -3.34
CA ILE A 74 -4.27 -0.38 -3.90
C ILE A 74 -3.59 -0.43 -5.25
N ILE A 75 -4.34 -0.06 -6.29
CA ILE A 75 -3.94 -0.19 -7.69
C ILE A 75 -3.88 1.20 -8.31
N ARG A 76 -2.68 1.61 -8.74
CA ARG A 76 -2.45 2.77 -9.60
C ARG A 76 -2.85 2.43 -11.02
N SER A 77 -3.64 3.30 -11.66
CA SER A 77 -4.04 3.18 -13.06
C SER A 77 -4.02 4.57 -13.70
N GLY A 78 -2.92 4.85 -14.41
CA GLY A 78 -2.59 6.21 -14.85
C GLY A 78 -2.35 7.12 -13.65
N GLU A 79 -3.14 8.19 -13.56
CA GLU A 79 -3.12 9.19 -12.48
C GLU A 79 -4.07 8.86 -11.31
N ASN A 80 -4.88 7.82 -11.47
CA ASN A 80 -5.91 7.45 -10.49
C ASN A 80 -5.46 6.27 -9.64
N TYR A 81 -5.94 6.22 -8.40
CA TYR A 81 -5.78 5.08 -7.52
C TYR A 81 -7.12 4.46 -7.19
N PHE A 82 -7.11 3.14 -7.07
CA PHE A 82 -8.29 2.39 -6.70
C PHE A 82 -7.97 1.46 -5.55
N LEU A 83 -8.92 1.37 -4.62
CA LEU A 83 -8.92 0.35 -3.59
C LEU A 83 -9.79 -0.81 -4.08
N GLU A 84 -9.20 -1.98 -4.16
CA GLU A 84 -9.87 -3.26 -4.39
C GLU A 84 -9.97 -4.02 -3.07
N ALA A 85 -11.17 -4.45 -2.71
CA ALA A 85 -11.48 -5.11 -1.45
C ALA A 85 -11.64 -6.62 -1.68
N LEU A 86 -10.73 -7.42 -1.12
CA LEU A 86 -10.82 -8.89 -1.12
C LEU A 86 -11.40 -9.44 0.19
N ALA A 87 -11.54 -8.57 1.18
CA ALA A 87 -12.17 -8.78 2.47
C ALA A 87 -12.99 -7.52 2.85
N PRO A 88 -13.79 -7.52 3.93
CA PRO A 88 -14.57 -6.35 4.31
C PRO A 88 -13.71 -5.11 4.58
N VAL A 89 -13.82 -4.10 3.72
CA VAL A 89 -13.11 -2.81 3.83
C VAL A 89 -14.11 -1.66 3.70
N PHE A 90 -13.85 -0.56 4.41
CA PHE A 90 -14.59 0.68 4.27
C PHE A 90 -13.68 1.80 3.74
N CYS A 91 -14.16 2.55 2.76
CA CYS A 91 -13.55 3.80 2.31
C CYS A 91 -14.47 4.96 2.70
N ASN A 92 -13.99 5.92 3.48
CA ASN A 92 -14.78 7.06 3.98
C ASN A 92 -16.13 6.62 4.58
N GLN A 93 -16.09 5.61 5.46
CA GLN A 93 -17.24 5.00 6.14
C GLN A 93 -18.22 4.21 5.25
N ARG A 94 -17.97 4.08 3.95
CA ARG A 94 -18.78 3.29 3.02
C ARG A 94 -18.12 1.95 2.75
N ALA A 95 -18.89 0.87 2.83
CA ALA A 95 -18.40 -0.46 2.48
C ALA A 95 -18.01 -0.52 1.00
N VAL A 96 -16.87 -1.13 0.71
CA VAL A 96 -16.38 -1.36 -0.65
C VAL A 96 -16.80 -2.76 -1.08
N ASN A 97 -17.64 -2.87 -2.10
CA ASN A 97 -18.21 -4.17 -2.55
C ASN A 97 -17.30 -4.91 -3.54
N ASP A 98 -16.34 -4.22 -4.15
CA ASP A 98 -15.36 -4.79 -5.08
C ASP A 98 -14.21 -3.80 -5.23
N ARG A 99 -14.46 -2.68 -5.92
CA ARG A 99 -13.48 -1.63 -6.17
C ARG A 99 -14.07 -0.24 -6.00
N VAL A 100 -13.27 0.71 -5.50
CA VAL A 100 -13.64 2.13 -5.40
C VAL A 100 -12.48 3.03 -5.80
N LEU A 101 -12.79 4.17 -6.42
CA LEU A 101 -11.81 5.22 -6.69
C LEU A 101 -11.38 5.87 -5.35
N LEU A 102 -10.08 6.01 -5.16
CA LEU A 102 -9.52 6.73 -4.02
C LEU A 102 -9.41 8.21 -4.34
N THR A 103 -9.72 9.04 -3.35
CA THR A 103 -9.55 10.49 -3.39
C THR A 103 -8.60 10.91 -2.28
N ASP A 104 -8.00 12.08 -2.38
CA ASP A 104 -7.17 12.61 -1.29
C ASP A 104 -7.90 12.58 0.07
N GLN A 105 -7.14 12.33 1.13
CA GLN A 105 -7.60 12.10 2.51
C GLN A 105 -8.57 10.93 2.70
N ALA A 106 -8.66 9.98 1.76
CA ALA A 106 -9.53 8.84 1.93
C ALA A 106 -9.09 7.97 3.13
N ALA A 107 -10.00 7.80 4.09
CA ALA A 107 -9.81 6.92 5.24
C ALA A 107 -10.16 5.48 4.85
N LEU A 108 -9.15 4.62 4.84
CA LEU A 108 -9.24 3.20 4.47
C LEU A 108 -9.26 2.37 5.75
N ARG A 109 -10.45 1.90 6.12
CA ARG A 109 -10.63 1.09 7.32
C ARG A 109 -10.74 -0.39 6.92
N LEU A 110 -9.69 -1.15 7.24
CA LEU A 110 -9.52 -2.55 6.87
C LEU A 110 -10.20 -3.51 7.88
N ASN A 111 -10.30 -3.12 9.14
CA ASN A 111 -11.13 -3.81 10.13
C ASN A 111 -11.65 -2.79 11.16
N THR A 112 -12.03 -3.20 12.36
CA THR A 112 -12.52 -2.27 13.38
C THR A 112 -11.50 -1.18 13.75
N ASP A 113 -10.21 -1.53 13.85
CA ASP A 113 -9.17 -0.71 14.48
C ASP A 113 -7.98 -0.41 13.56
N THR A 114 -7.90 -1.04 12.40
CA THR A 114 -6.86 -0.84 11.39
C THR A 114 -7.34 0.15 10.34
N VAL A 115 -6.82 1.37 10.44
CA VAL A 115 -7.09 2.48 9.53
C VAL A 115 -5.78 2.96 8.93
N LEU A 116 -5.81 3.18 7.61
CA LEU A 116 -4.79 3.88 6.84
C LEU A 116 -5.44 5.11 6.21
N THR A 117 -4.67 6.18 6.00
CA THR A 117 -5.13 7.33 5.23
C THR A 117 -4.38 7.40 3.92
N PHE A 118 -5.13 7.44 2.82
CA PHE A 118 -4.59 7.68 1.49
C PHE A 118 -4.52 9.18 1.22
N ARG A 119 -3.37 9.65 0.74
CA ARG A 119 -3.16 11.04 0.33
C ARG A 119 -2.59 11.13 -1.08
N GLN A 120 -3.00 12.16 -1.81
CA GLN A 120 -2.35 12.63 -3.03
C GLN A 120 -1.93 14.08 -2.79
N PRO A 121 -0.70 14.29 -2.26
CA PRO A 121 -0.29 15.59 -1.71
C PRO A 121 -0.25 16.72 -2.73
N THR A 122 -0.09 16.40 -4.02
CA THR A 122 0.03 17.40 -5.08
C THR A 122 -0.62 16.90 -6.36
N ALA A 123 -1.20 17.81 -7.14
CA ALA A 123 -1.70 17.50 -8.49
C ALA A 123 -0.59 17.40 -9.54
N LEU A 124 0.65 17.78 -9.20
CA LEU A 124 1.80 17.78 -10.11
C LEU A 124 2.48 16.40 -10.22
N SER A 125 2.08 15.44 -9.39
CA SER A 125 2.62 14.08 -9.40
C SER A 125 1.49 13.09 -9.21
N ALA A 126 1.53 12.01 -9.97
CA ALA A 126 0.66 10.86 -9.74
C ALA A 126 1.13 9.99 -8.56
N SER A 127 2.21 10.34 -7.86
CA SER A 127 2.61 9.63 -6.65
C SER A 127 1.62 9.90 -5.51
N ALA A 128 1.43 8.89 -4.66
CA ALA A 128 0.53 8.97 -3.52
C ALA A 128 1.21 8.51 -2.24
N CYS A 129 0.57 8.77 -1.11
CA CYS A 129 1.04 8.36 0.21
C CYS A 129 -0.01 7.54 0.94
N LEU A 130 0.46 6.59 1.75
CA LEU A 130 -0.33 5.92 2.78
C LEU A 130 0.28 6.26 4.13
N ASP A 131 -0.54 6.88 4.98
CA ASP A 131 -0.17 7.14 6.37
C ASP A 131 -0.82 6.10 7.28
N PHE A 132 -0.06 5.63 8.27
CA PHE A 132 -0.54 4.72 9.30
C PHE A 132 -1.27 5.53 10.38
N THR A 133 -2.57 5.76 10.21
CA THR A 133 -3.37 6.56 11.16
C THR A 133 -3.87 5.78 12.37
N SER A 134 -3.79 4.45 12.33
CA SER A 134 -3.99 3.58 13.49
C SER A 134 -2.66 3.06 14.05
N HIS A 135 -2.71 2.37 15.19
CA HIS A 135 -1.53 1.77 15.83
C HIS A 135 -0.96 0.55 15.09
N HIS A 136 -1.68 0.02 14.11
CA HIS A 136 -1.29 -1.18 13.38
C HIS A 136 -0.20 -0.86 12.36
N GLN A 137 0.90 -1.58 12.46
CA GLN A 137 2.13 -1.34 11.71
C GLN A 137 2.65 -2.67 11.15
N PRO A 138 3.50 -2.65 10.11
CA PRO A 138 4.32 -3.79 9.76
C PRO A 138 5.29 -4.16 10.89
N GLN A 139 5.95 -5.32 10.78
CA GLN A 139 6.93 -5.75 11.79
C GLN A 139 8.11 -4.78 11.86
N GLN A 140 8.54 -4.26 10.72
CA GLN A 140 9.41 -3.09 10.67
C GLN A 140 8.56 -1.82 10.66
N ARG A 141 8.76 -0.95 11.65
CA ARG A 141 8.00 0.29 11.78
C ARG A 141 8.27 1.21 10.59
N LEU A 142 7.21 1.79 10.04
CA LEU A 142 7.26 2.83 9.03
C LEU A 142 6.46 4.05 9.50
N ASP A 143 6.89 5.23 9.08
CA ASP A 143 6.14 6.46 9.25
C ASP A 143 5.16 6.68 8.07
N GLY A 144 5.42 6.06 6.91
CA GLY A 144 4.49 6.04 5.79
C GLY A 144 4.96 5.19 4.61
N VAL A 145 4.10 5.07 3.60
CA VAL A 145 4.43 4.44 2.30
C VAL A 145 4.21 5.47 1.20
N VAL A 146 5.20 5.67 0.34
CA VAL A 146 5.06 6.42 -0.92
C VAL A 146 4.78 5.41 -2.03
N LEU A 147 3.59 5.49 -2.60
CA LEU A 147 3.21 4.76 -3.81
C LEU A 147 3.76 5.55 -5.00
N MET A 148 4.97 5.18 -5.43
CA MET A 148 5.74 5.93 -6.40
C MET A 148 5.14 5.81 -7.80
N ALA A 149 4.97 6.96 -8.45
CA ALA A 149 4.76 7.08 -9.88
C ALA A 149 6.01 7.72 -10.50
N GLU A 150 5.93 8.99 -10.89
CA GLU A 150 7.01 9.69 -11.60
C GLU A 150 7.95 10.46 -10.66
N THR A 151 7.39 11.22 -9.72
CA THR A 151 8.17 12.11 -8.85
C THR A 151 7.76 11.95 -7.39
N CYS A 152 8.75 12.01 -6.49
CA CYS A 152 8.54 12.03 -5.04
C CYS A 152 9.06 13.37 -4.52
N LEU A 153 8.18 14.18 -3.95
CA LEU A 153 8.55 15.48 -3.40
C LEU A 153 8.85 15.35 -1.91
N LEU A 154 10.00 15.88 -1.48
CA LEU A 154 10.40 15.94 -0.08
C LEU A 154 10.58 17.40 0.33
N GLY A 155 10.02 17.83 1.46
CA GLY A 155 10.11 19.23 1.90
C GLY A 155 9.23 19.54 3.10
N ALA A 156 9.22 20.79 3.56
CA ALA A 156 8.58 21.15 4.84
C ALA A 156 7.04 21.22 4.84
N THR A 157 6.39 21.10 3.67
CA THR A 157 4.95 21.37 3.54
C THR A 157 4.13 20.09 3.38
N SER A 158 2.82 20.18 3.64
CA SER A 158 1.88 19.07 3.42
C SER A 158 1.70 18.67 1.95
N GLU A 159 2.16 19.51 1.01
CA GLU A 159 2.17 19.24 -0.43
C GLU A 159 3.30 18.26 -0.83
N ASN A 160 4.19 17.95 0.11
CA ASN A 160 5.26 16.97 -0.07
C ASN A 160 4.80 15.56 0.29
N HIS A 161 5.34 14.57 -0.42
CA HIS A 161 5.08 13.15 -0.18
C HIS A 161 5.73 12.70 1.13
N VAL A 162 6.95 13.19 1.38
CA VAL A 162 7.62 13.07 2.66
C VAL A 162 7.79 14.47 3.24
N VAL A 163 7.19 14.69 4.40
CA VAL A 163 7.28 15.97 5.09
C VAL A 163 8.57 16.02 5.90
N CYS A 164 9.48 16.91 5.54
CA CYS A 164 10.75 17.20 6.19
C CYS A 164 10.70 18.61 6.81
N PRO A 165 10.19 18.80 8.05
CA PRO A 165 9.82 20.12 8.58
C PRO A 165 10.96 21.14 8.64
N ASP A 166 12.18 20.67 8.89
CA ASP A 166 13.36 21.51 9.06
C ASP A 166 14.10 21.80 7.73
N TRP A 167 13.59 21.31 6.60
CA TRP A 167 14.24 21.52 5.30
C TRP A 167 13.89 22.89 4.72
N PRO A 168 14.87 23.61 4.14
CA PRO A 168 14.66 24.99 3.68
C PRO A 168 13.82 25.09 2.39
N GLY A 169 13.52 23.97 1.74
CA GLY A 169 12.75 23.92 0.51
C GLY A 169 12.40 22.51 0.08
N THR A 170 11.64 22.41 -1.02
CA THR A 170 11.27 21.14 -1.64
C THR A 170 12.36 20.64 -2.59
N VAL A 171 12.62 19.33 -2.55
CA VAL A 171 13.44 18.60 -3.52
C VAL A 171 12.63 17.46 -4.17
N ILE A 172 13.13 16.97 -5.31
CA ILE A 172 12.55 15.91 -6.14
C ILE A 172 13.52 14.73 -6.19
#